data_AF-A0A5P8MXD7-F1
#
_entry.id   AF-A0A5P8MXD7-F1
#
_cell.length_a   1.000
_cell.length_b   1.000
_cell.length_c   1.000
_cell.angle_alpha   90.00
_cell.angle_beta   90.00
_cell.angle_gamma   90.00
#
_symmetry.space_group_name_H-M   'P 1'
#
loop_
_entity.id
_entity.type
_entity.pdbx_description
1 polymer ?
#
loop_
_entity_poly.entity_id
_entity_poly.type
_entity_poly.pdbx_seq_one_letter_code
_entity_poly.pdbx_strand_id
1 'polypeptide(L)'
;MNDWHFLLPALALIALVYGALRSRGEAVGWWLGLVHGVLALVAMAGFGAARDTGFAVFTGLLAVYAGAMCAAEAVHLARRPVPHS
;
A
#
# COMPACT_ATOMS: atom_id res chain seq x y z
N MET A 1 10.90 14.63 -13.14
CA MET A 1 10.01 15.29 -12.15
C MET A 1 10.27 14.64 -10.79
N ASN A 2 10.13 15.38 -9.70
CA ASN A 2 10.51 14.89 -8.37
C ASN A 2 9.28 14.28 -7.69
N ASP A 3 9.02 12.99 -7.94
CA ASP A 3 7.77 12.31 -7.56
C ASP A 3 7.65 12.04 -6.03
N TRP A 4 8.67 12.46 -5.26
CA TRP A 4 8.72 12.37 -3.81
C TRP A 4 7.54 13.06 -3.11
N HIS A 5 7.00 14.14 -3.70
CA HIS A 5 5.84 14.83 -3.16
C HIS A 5 4.56 13.98 -3.18
N PHE A 6 4.50 12.90 -3.97
CA PHE A 6 3.39 11.96 -3.98
C PHE A 6 3.70 10.68 -3.19
N LEU A 7 4.94 10.19 -3.27
CA LEU A 7 5.36 8.97 -2.58
C LEU A 7 5.40 9.15 -1.05
N LEU A 8 5.90 10.29 -0.56
CA LEU A 8 6.00 10.54 0.89
C LEU A 8 4.63 10.64 1.58
N PRO A 9 3.65 11.40 1.07
CA PRO A 9 2.31 11.41 1.66
C PRO A 9 1.61 10.05 1.57
N ALA A 10 1.79 9.31 0.48
CA ALA A 10 1.22 7.99 0.34
C ALA A 10 1.79 7.00 1.36
N LEU A 11 3.12 7.02 1.58
CA LEU A 11 3.77 6.24 2.63
C LEU A 11 3.27 6.64 4.02
N ALA A 12 3.17 7.93 4.30
CA ALA A 12 2.67 8.44 5.58
C ALA A 12 1.23 7.98 5.84
N LEU A 13 0.37 8.03 4.83
CA LEU A 13 -1.02 7.57 4.92
C LEU A 13 -1.10 6.07 5.21
N ILE A 14 -0.33 5.24 4.48
CA ILE A 14 -0.27 3.78 4.71
C ILE A 14 0.19 3.49 6.15
N ALA A 15 1.25 4.16 6.60
CA ALA A 15 1.78 3.99 7.96
C ALA A 15 0.77 4.39 9.04
N LEU A 16 0.05 5.50 8.86
CA LEU A 16 -0.98 5.95 9.79
C LEU A 16 -2.16 4.97 9.86
N VAL A 17 -2.66 4.52 8.71
CA VAL A 17 -3.80 3.60 8.64
C VAL A 17 -3.44 2.25 9.29
N TYR A 18 -2.32 1.65 8.90
CA TYR A 18 -1.90 0.37 9.48
C TYR A 18 -1.45 0.52 10.94
N GLY A 19 -0.90 1.67 11.33
CA GLY A 19 -0.63 2.00 12.73
C GLY A 19 -1.91 1.97 13.57
N ALA A 20 -2.97 2.62 13.10
CA ALA A 20 -4.28 2.63 13.77
C ALA A 20 -4.95 1.25 13.82
N LEU A 21 -4.69 0.38 12.83
CA LEU A 21 -5.26 -0.96 12.76
C LEU A 21 -4.44 -2.03 13.51
N ARG A 22 -3.26 -1.69 14.04
CA ARG A 22 -2.38 -2.66 14.72
C ARG A 22 -3.04 -3.39 15.90
N SER A 23 -3.95 -2.73 16.61
CA SER A 23 -4.66 -3.30 17.76
C SER A 23 -5.71 -4.36 17.41
N ARG A 24 -6.01 -4.58 16.11
CA ARG A 24 -7.02 -5.53 15.64
C ARG A 24 -6.60 -7.01 15.73
N GLY A 25 -5.38 -7.29 16.22
CA GLY A 25 -4.96 -8.64 16.61
C GLY A 25 -4.67 -9.64 15.47
N GLU A 26 -4.79 -9.23 14.21
CA GLU A 26 -4.42 -10.08 13.05
C GLU A 26 -3.05 -9.69 12.49
N ALA A 27 -2.01 -10.43 12.86
CA ALA A 27 -0.66 -10.15 12.37
C ALA A 27 -0.48 -10.39 10.86
N VAL A 28 -1.12 -11.43 10.30
CA VAL A 28 -0.90 -11.84 8.89
C VAL A 28 -1.51 -10.82 7.92
N GLY A 29 -2.80 -10.52 8.03
CA GLY A 29 -3.46 -9.51 7.19
C GLY A 29 -2.81 -8.13 7.32
N TRP A 30 -2.35 -7.78 8.52
CA TRP A 30 -1.60 -6.54 8.75
C TRP A 30 -0.29 -6.47 7.96
N TRP A 31 0.51 -7.54 8.01
CA TRP A 31 1.75 -7.61 7.23
C TRP A 31 1.50 -7.68 5.73
N LEU A 32 0.54 -8.48 5.28
CA LEU A 32 0.17 -8.60 3.86
C LEU A 32 -0.25 -7.24 3.30
N GLY A 33 -1.07 -6.50 4.04
CA GLY A 33 -1.50 -5.17 3.68
C GLY A 33 -0.34 -4.18 3.52
N LEU A 34 0.59 -4.15 4.47
CA LEU A 34 1.80 -3.32 4.37
C LEU A 34 2.71 -3.71 3.21
N VAL A 35 2.92 -5.00 2.97
CA VAL A 35 3.73 -5.49 1.84
C VAL A 35 3.13 -5.02 0.51
N HIS A 36 1.81 -5.12 0.34
CA HIS A 36 1.13 -4.59 -0.84
C HIS A 36 1.24 -3.07 -0.94
N GLY A 37 1.16 -2.34 0.19
CA GLY A 37 1.38 -0.90 0.22
C GLY A 37 2.78 -0.50 -0.26
N VAL A 38 3.83 -1.18 0.23
CA VAL A 38 5.21 -0.96 -0.21
C VAL A 38 5.38 -1.31 -1.67
N LEU A 39 4.83 -2.45 -2.12
CA LEU A 39 4.87 -2.86 -3.52
C LEU A 39 4.20 -1.81 -4.44
N ALA A 40 3.08 -1.23 -4.02
CA ALA A 40 2.40 -0.17 -4.76
C ALA A 40 3.27 1.09 -4.90
N LEU A 41 3.95 1.50 -3.82
CA LEU A 41 4.87 2.65 -3.87
C LEU A 41 6.08 2.39 -4.76
N VAL A 42 6.66 1.19 -4.68
CA VAL A 42 7.78 0.79 -5.56
C VAL A 42 7.34 0.76 -7.02
N ALA A 43 6.15 0.22 -7.30
CA ALA A 43 5.59 0.19 -8.65
C ALA A 43 5.30 1.61 -9.18
N MET A 44 4.80 2.53 -8.34
CA MET A 44 4.64 3.95 -8.73
C MET A 44 5.97 4.65 -9.00
N ALA A 45 7.00 4.38 -8.20
CA ALA A 45 8.34 4.90 -8.45
C ALA A 45 8.91 4.34 -9.76
N GLY A 46 8.70 3.05 -10.03
CA GLY A 46 9.05 2.40 -11.30
C GLY A 46 8.34 3.03 -12.49
N PHE A 47 7.06 3.36 -12.35
CA PHE A 47 6.28 4.07 -13.37
C PHE A 47 6.87 5.44 -13.70
N GLY A 48 7.17 6.26 -12.68
CA GLY A 48 7.76 7.59 -12.88
C GLY A 48 9.17 7.56 -13.46
N ALA A 49 9.93 6.49 -13.21
CA ALA A 49 11.27 6.28 -13.76
C ALA A 49 11.30 5.58 -15.13
N ALA A 50 10.17 5.06 -15.60
CA ALA A 50 10.09 4.27 -16.83
C ALA A 50 10.47 5.10 -18.07
N ARG A 51 11.30 4.52 -18.93
CA ARG A 51 11.69 5.12 -20.22
C ARG A 51 11.05 4.42 -21.41
N ASP A 52 10.58 3.20 -21.21
CA ASP A 52 9.86 2.40 -22.20
C ASP A 52 8.39 2.25 -21.81
N THR A 53 7.53 2.28 -22.82
CA THR A 53 6.07 2.23 -22.63
C THR A 53 5.61 0.90 -22.04
N GLY A 54 6.27 -0.22 -22.38
CA GLY A 54 5.88 -1.54 -21.87
C GLY A 54 6.05 -1.66 -20.36
N PHE A 55 7.21 -1.25 -19.85
CA PHE A 55 7.50 -1.22 -18.43
C PHE A 55 6.65 -0.20 -17.68
N ALA A 56 6.40 0.98 -18.28
CA ALA A 56 5.47 1.96 -17.71
C ALA A 56 4.07 1.36 -17.53
N VAL A 57 3.51 0.72 -18.58
CA VAL A 57 2.19 0.08 -18.48
C VAL A 57 2.20 -1.02 -17.41
N PHE A 58 3.22 -1.89 -17.41
CA PHE A 58 3.33 -2.97 -16.42
C PHE A 58 3.39 -2.45 -14.99
N THR A 59 4.28 -1.50 -14.69
CA THR A 59 4.45 -0.93 -13.35
C THR A 59 3.23 -0.12 -12.91
N GLY A 60 2.57 0.58 -13.83
CA GLY A 60 1.30 1.25 -13.57
C GLY A 60 0.19 0.28 -13.16
N LEU A 61 0.01 -0.81 -13.90
CA LEU A 61 -0.97 -1.86 -13.56
C LEU A 61 -0.63 -2.55 -12.23
N LEU A 62 0.65 -2.82 -11.99
CA LEU A 62 1.12 -3.39 -10.73
C LEU A 62 0.84 -2.47 -9.54
N ALA A 63 1.02 -1.16 -9.70
CA ALA A 63 0.70 -0.17 -8.66
C ALA A 63 -0.79 -0.16 -8.33
N VAL A 64 -1.67 -0.21 -9.35
CA VAL A 64 -3.13 -0.28 -9.16
C VAL A 64 -3.52 -1.56 -8.41
N TYR A 65 -3.01 -2.71 -8.86
CA TYR A 65 -3.27 -3.99 -8.20
C TYR A 65 -2.82 -4.01 -6.73
N ALA A 66 -1.56 -3.63 -6.48
CA ALA A 66 -0.99 -3.66 -5.14
C ALA A 66 -1.68 -2.63 -4.23
N GLY A 67 -2.02 -1.45 -4.75
CA GLY A 67 -2.80 -0.45 -4.02
C GLY A 67 -4.19 -0.95 -3.63
N ALA A 68 -4.89 -1.64 -4.54
CA ALA A 68 -6.19 -2.23 -4.26
C ALA A 68 -6.12 -3.33 -3.19
N MET A 69 -5.11 -4.21 -3.24
CA MET A 69 -4.90 -5.23 -2.21
C MET A 69 -4.57 -4.63 -0.85
N CYS A 70 -3.72 -3.60 -0.80
CA CYS A 70 -3.42 -2.85 0.43
C CYS A 70 -4.69 -2.26 1.06
N ALA A 71 -5.58 -1.68 0.25
CA ALA A 71 -6.85 -1.14 0.71
C ALA A 71 -7.82 -2.25 1.17
N ALA A 72 -7.89 -3.36 0.45
CA ALA A 72 -8.76 -4.50 0.79
C ALA A 72 -8.38 -5.10 2.14
N GLU A 73 -7.09 -5.30 2.41
CA GLU A 73 -6.58 -5.78 3.70
C GLU A 73 -6.88 -4.77 4.83
N ALA A 74 -6.71 -3.48 4.58
CA ALA A 74 -7.05 -2.45 5.55
C ALA A 74 -8.55 -2.47 5.92
N VAL A 75 -9.43 -2.64 4.92
CA VAL A 75 -10.88 -2.77 5.13
C VAL A 75 -11.21 -4.07 5.88
N HIS A 76 -10.57 -5.18 5.53
CA HIS A 76 -10.75 -6.46 6.21
C HIS A 76 -10.37 -6.36 7.70
N LEU A 77 -9.20 -5.78 7.99
CA LEU A 77 -8.74 -5.51 9.36
C LEU A 77 -9.67 -4.56 10.12
N ALA A 78 -10.15 -3.50 9.47
CA ALA A 78 -11.05 -2.53 10.07
C ALA A 78 -12.40 -3.14 10.49
N ARG A 79 -12.85 -4.18 9.77
CA ARG A 79 -14.08 -4.92 10.07
C ARG A 79 -13.93 -5.89 11.24
N ARG A 80 -12.70 -6.19 11.70
CA ARG A 80 -12.48 -7.10 12.82
C ARG A 80 -12.83 -6.44 14.15
N PRO A 81 -13.41 -7.17 15.11
CA PRO A 81 -13.63 -6.66 16.45
C PRO A 81 -12.30 -6.28 17.10
N VAL A 82 -12.31 -5.23 17.92
CA VAL A 82 -11.16 -4.92 18.79
C VAL A 82 -11.15 -5.96 19.91
N PRO A 83 -10.04 -6.66 20.16
CA PRO A 83 -9.94 -7.54 21.32
C PRO A 83 -10.14 -6.71 22.59
N HIS A 84 -11.20 -6.99 23.35
CA HIS A 84 -11.35 -6.43 24.70
C HIS A 84 -10.36 -7.17 25.61
N SER A 85 -9.27 -6.50 25.97
CA SER A 85 -8.32 -6.94 27.01
C SER A 85 -8.93 -6.76 28.40
#